data_AF-H1YYD8-F1
#
_entry.id   AF-H1YYD8-F1
#
_cell.length_a   1.000
_cell.length_b   1.000
_cell.length_c   1.000
_cell.angle_alpha   90.00
_cell.angle_beta   90.00
_cell.angle_gamma   90.00
#
_symmetry.space_group_name_H-M   'P 1'
#
loop_
_entity.id
_entity.type
_entity.pdbx_description
1 polymer ?
#
loop_
_entity_poly.entity_id
_entity_poly.type
_entity_poly.pdbx_seq_one_letter_code
_entity_poly.pdbx_strand_id
1 'polypeptide(L)'
;MTISINPAYALVIIFVIYTVLMFSALITVRMRNSKNYRERDDIRHEKRFKAKFFRSLTEGFQLESINSSDDILNIYEAISNLSQEDINYRYGLSRYLREYLIALISKDEKIIPKSTTDEEIQGWKRILDRIISENDIKMPFSDLPPLERNISNDILVFLDRDDKEHVKDKLKELSRLIRSRDGELSRACRRTESSLQLTLVSLFISLIFGIIAIYAYF
;
A
#
# COMPACT_ATOMS: atom_id res chain seq x y z
N MET A 1 44.97 19.24 39.32
CA MET A 1 45.68 18.10 38.70
C MET A 1 45.12 17.95 37.28
N THR A 2 45.76 18.58 36.30
CA THR A 2 45.34 18.54 34.90
C THR A 2 45.86 17.26 34.26
N ILE A 3 44.95 16.36 33.88
CA ILE A 3 45.31 15.14 33.17
C ILE A 3 45.70 15.55 31.74
N SER A 4 47.00 15.61 31.46
CA SER A 4 47.52 15.76 30.11
C SER A 4 47.28 14.45 29.36
N ILE A 5 46.18 14.39 28.62
CA ILE A 5 45.91 13.26 27.73
C ILE A 5 46.86 13.40 26.56
N ASN A 6 47.75 12.42 26.41
CA ASN A 6 48.70 12.39 25.30
C ASN A 6 47.91 12.34 23.97
N PRO A 7 48.20 13.26 23.01
CA PRO A 7 47.39 13.46 21.81
C PRO A 7 47.20 12.20 20.97
N ALA A 8 48.14 11.25 21.04
CA ALA A 8 48.01 9.96 20.37
C ALA A 8 46.83 9.12 20.91
N TYR A 9 46.58 9.14 22.23
CA TYR A 9 45.47 8.41 22.83
C TYR A 9 44.13 9.08 22.55
N ALA A 10 44.10 10.42 22.48
CA ALA A 10 42.90 11.15 22.08
C ALA A 10 42.47 10.77 20.65
N LEU A 11 43.41 10.63 19.71
CA LEU A 11 43.13 10.20 18.35
C LEU A 11 42.59 8.76 18.27
N VAL A 12 43.17 7.83 19.04
CA VAL A 12 42.69 6.43 19.09
C VAL A 12 41.26 6.36 19.65
N ILE A 13 40.96 7.11 20.71
CA ILE A 13 39.62 7.14 21.30
C ILE A 13 38.60 7.70 20.30
N ILE A 14 38.94 8.78 19.57
CA ILE A 14 38.08 9.36 18.54
C ILE A 14 37.83 8.34 17.41
N PHE A 15 38.86 7.62 16.98
CA PHE A 15 38.73 6.59 15.94
C PHE A 15 37.83 5.42 16.38
N VAL A 16 37.96 4.96 17.62
CA VAL A 16 37.10 3.90 18.18
C VAL A 16 35.65 4.38 18.29
N ILE A 17 35.40 5.60 18.77
CA ILE A 17 34.05 6.16 18.83
C ILE A 17 33.45 6.28 17.43
N TYR A 18 34.22 6.78 16.46
CA TYR A 18 33.80 6.92 15.08
C TYR A 18 33.42 5.56 14.44
N THR A 19 34.25 4.54 14.62
CA THR A 19 33.99 3.20 14.08
C THR A 19 32.77 2.54 14.71
N VAL A 20 32.56 2.69 16.02
CA VAL A 20 31.36 2.19 16.70
C VAL A 20 30.09 2.92 16.22
N LEU A 21 30.14 4.24 16.04
CA LEU A 21 29.04 5.01 15.48
C LEU A 21 28.72 4.61 14.04
N MET A 22 29.75 4.39 13.20
CA MET A 22 29.56 3.93 11.83
C MET A 22 28.94 2.54 11.77
N PHE A 23 29.41 1.59 12.60
CA PHE A 23 28.84 0.24 12.64
C PHE A 23 27.38 0.22 13.12
N SER A 24 27.06 0.98 14.17
CA SER A 24 25.69 1.08 14.69
C SER A 24 24.73 1.75 13.70
N ALA A 25 25.19 2.77 12.96
CA ALA A 25 24.44 3.36 11.87
C ALA A 25 24.18 2.36 10.73
N LEU A 26 25.20 1.58 10.35
CA LEU A 26 25.10 0.58 9.27
C LEU A 26 24.09 -0.53 9.58
N ILE A 27 24.08 -1.02 10.82
CA ILE A 27 23.10 -2.03 11.30
C ILE A 27 21.68 -1.45 11.26
N THR A 28 21.49 -0.22 11.75
CA THR A 28 20.18 0.44 11.79
C THR A 28 19.62 0.66 10.38
N VAL A 29 20.47 1.10 9.44
CA VAL A 29 20.09 1.28 8.03
C VAL A 29 19.75 -0.06 7.38
N ARG A 30 20.52 -1.13 7.63
CA ARG A 30 20.25 -2.47 7.08
C ARG A 30 18.90 -3.02 7.56
N MET A 31 18.58 -2.88 8.84
CA MET A 31 17.30 -3.32 9.40
C MET A 31 16.12 -2.50 8.85
N ARG A 32 16.27 -1.18 8.71
CA ARG A 32 15.25 -0.31 8.12
C ARG A 32 15.04 -0.62 6.64
N ASN A 33 16.12 -0.85 5.89
CA ASN A 33 16.06 -1.19 4.48
C ASN A 33 15.39 -2.55 4.26
N SER A 34 15.66 -3.56 5.09
CA SER A 34 15.02 -4.89 4.95
C SER A 34 13.49 -4.82 5.03
N LYS A 35 12.92 -4.01 5.94
CA LYS A 35 11.46 -3.77 5.98
C LYS A 35 10.97 -3.03 4.74
N ASN A 36 11.68 -1.98 4.34
CA ASN A 36 11.35 -1.21 3.13
C ASN A 36 11.46 -2.06 1.85
N TYR A 37 12.32 -3.07 1.79
CA TYR A 37 12.42 -3.99 0.64
C TYR A 37 11.16 -4.85 0.52
N ARG A 38 10.66 -5.43 1.62
CA ARG A 38 9.43 -6.23 1.60
C ARG A 38 8.23 -5.39 1.16
N GLU A 39 8.07 -4.20 1.72
CA GLU A 39 7.00 -3.28 1.34
C GLU A 39 7.10 -2.83 -0.14
N ARG A 40 8.32 -2.58 -0.64
CA ARG A 40 8.53 -2.25 -2.05
C ARG A 40 8.21 -3.41 -2.98
N ASP A 41 8.55 -4.63 -2.59
CA ASP A 41 8.25 -5.82 -3.36
C ASP A 41 6.73 -6.06 -3.39
N ASP A 42 6.03 -5.94 -2.27
CA ASP A 42 4.57 -6.06 -2.19
C ASP A 42 3.89 -5.02 -3.10
N ILE A 43 4.31 -3.75 -3.03
CA ILE A 43 3.81 -2.68 -3.91
C ILE A 43 4.10 -2.99 -5.38
N ARG A 44 5.26 -3.56 -5.69
CA ARG A 44 5.64 -3.92 -7.07
C ARG A 44 4.81 -5.11 -7.57
N HIS A 45 4.54 -6.09 -6.73
CA HIS A 45 3.67 -7.22 -7.04
C HIS A 45 2.23 -6.76 -7.28
N GLU A 46 1.67 -5.92 -6.41
CA GLU A 46 0.34 -5.32 -6.58
C GLU A 46 0.23 -4.54 -7.90
N LYS A 47 1.22 -3.70 -8.21
CA LYS A 47 1.26 -2.95 -9.47
C LYS A 47 1.30 -3.84 -10.70
N ARG A 48 2.12 -4.90 -10.68
CA ARG A 48 2.22 -5.87 -11.78
C ARG A 48 0.92 -6.65 -11.97
N PHE A 49 0.33 -7.09 -10.86
CA PHE A 49 -0.97 -7.75 -10.85
C PHE A 49 -2.03 -6.85 -11.47
N LYS A 50 -2.18 -5.63 -10.95
CA LYS A 50 -3.16 -4.63 -11.42
C LYS A 50 -3.01 -4.35 -12.91
N ALA A 51 -1.78 -4.14 -13.38
CA ALA A 51 -1.53 -3.87 -14.79
C ALA A 51 -1.96 -5.04 -15.69
N LYS A 52 -1.67 -6.28 -15.30
CA LYS A 52 -2.13 -7.47 -16.03
C LYS A 52 -3.64 -7.61 -15.99
N PHE A 53 -4.23 -7.46 -14.81
CA PHE A 53 -5.67 -7.59 -14.60
C PHE A 53 -6.46 -6.58 -15.45
N PHE A 54 -6.06 -5.30 -15.42
CA PHE A 54 -6.72 -4.25 -16.20
C PHE A 54 -6.57 -4.46 -17.70
N ARG A 55 -5.40 -4.90 -18.13
CA ARG A 55 -5.18 -5.24 -19.53
C ARG A 55 -6.10 -6.39 -19.98
N SER A 56 -6.18 -7.46 -19.20
CA SER A 56 -7.06 -8.60 -19.51
C SER A 56 -8.54 -8.23 -19.48
N LEU A 57 -8.96 -7.33 -18.59
CA LEU A 57 -10.32 -6.78 -18.62
C LEU A 57 -10.58 -6.01 -19.91
N THR A 58 -9.69 -5.10 -20.30
CA THR A 58 -9.83 -4.34 -21.55
C THR A 58 -9.89 -5.26 -22.76
N GLU A 59 -8.97 -6.23 -22.87
CA GLU A 59 -8.96 -7.20 -23.97
C GLU A 59 -10.24 -8.06 -23.97
N GLY A 60 -10.71 -8.50 -22.80
CA GLY A 60 -11.94 -9.28 -22.68
C GLY A 60 -13.20 -8.49 -23.05
N PHE A 61 -13.25 -7.20 -22.71
CA PHE A 61 -14.34 -6.32 -23.12
C PHE A 61 -14.33 -6.03 -24.63
N GLN A 62 -13.15 -5.84 -25.24
CA GLN A 62 -13.01 -5.67 -26.69
C GLN A 62 -13.41 -6.91 -27.48
N LEU A 63 -13.20 -8.10 -26.91
CA LEU A 63 -13.55 -9.38 -27.52
C LEU A 63 -14.97 -9.84 -27.17
N GLU A 64 -15.75 -9.02 -26.46
CA GLU A 64 -17.10 -9.36 -25.96
C GLU A 64 -17.14 -10.67 -25.13
N SER A 65 -16.01 -11.05 -24.52
CA SER A 65 -15.89 -12.29 -23.75
C SER A 65 -16.25 -12.13 -22.27
N ILE A 66 -16.46 -10.89 -21.80
CA ILE A 66 -16.88 -10.59 -20.43
C ILE A 66 -18.38 -10.27 -20.42
N ASN A 67 -19.18 -11.25 -19.99
CA ASN A 67 -20.64 -11.11 -19.95
C ASN A 67 -21.21 -11.26 -18.53
N SER A 68 -20.45 -11.89 -17.63
CA SER A 68 -20.87 -12.26 -16.27
C SER A 68 -19.80 -11.97 -15.22
N SER A 69 -20.19 -12.04 -13.94
CA SER A 69 -19.27 -11.97 -12.81
C SER A 69 -18.23 -13.10 -12.82
N ASP A 70 -18.60 -14.26 -13.35
CA ASP A 70 -17.77 -15.45 -13.34
C ASP A 70 -16.62 -15.33 -14.35
N ASP A 71 -16.84 -14.67 -15.49
CA ASP A 71 -15.79 -14.38 -16.47
C ASP A 71 -14.69 -13.49 -15.85
N ILE A 72 -15.10 -12.47 -15.10
CA ILE A 72 -14.19 -11.58 -14.38
C ILE A 72 -13.45 -12.32 -13.27
N LEU A 73 -14.15 -13.18 -12.53
CA LEU A 73 -13.56 -13.99 -11.47
C LEU A 73 -12.51 -14.96 -12.04
N ASN A 74 -12.78 -15.59 -13.17
CA ASN A 74 -11.83 -16.47 -13.86
C ASN A 74 -10.56 -15.72 -14.29
N ILE A 75 -10.70 -14.50 -14.84
CA ILE A 75 -9.56 -13.64 -15.18
C ILE A 75 -8.75 -13.30 -13.91
N TYR A 76 -9.46 -12.93 -12.84
CA TYR A 76 -8.84 -12.57 -11.57
C TYR A 76 -8.05 -13.75 -10.97
N GLU A 77 -8.66 -14.93 -10.88
CA GLU A 77 -8.04 -16.15 -10.38
C GLU A 77 -6.82 -16.55 -11.24
N ALA A 78 -6.95 -16.53 -12.57
CA ALA A 78 -5.88 -16.88 -13.50
C ALA A 78 -4.63 -15.98 -13.36
N ILE A 79 -4.80 -14.67 -13.13
CA ILE A 79 -3.68 -13.73 -13.01
C ILE A 79 -3.06 -13.77 -11.61
N SER A 80 -3.87 -14.06 -10.60
CA SER A 80 -3.42 -14.10 -9.21
C SER A 80 -2.48 -15.28 -8.94
N ASN A 81 -2.57 -16.35 -9.75
CA ASN A 81 -1.73 -17.55 -9.63
C ASN A 81 -1.90 -18.23 -8.24
N LEU A 82 -3.08 -18.10 -7.65
CA LEU A 82 -3.38 -18.51 -6.27
C LEU A 82 -4.06 -19.89 -6.20
N SER A 83 -3.74 -20.65 -5.16
CA SER A 83 -4.54 -21.79 -4.73
C SER A 83 -5.87 -21.33 -4.11
N GLN A 84 -6.92 -22.16 -4.21
CA GLN A 84 -8.28 -21.89 -3.72
C GLN A 84 -8.38 -21.51 -2.22
N GLU A 85 -7.32 -21.69 -1.43
CA GLU A 85 -7.32 -21.49 0.02
C GLU A 85 -7.20 -20.02 0.49
N ASP A 86 -6.82 -19.08 -0.38
CA ASP A 86 -6.66 -17.69 0.07
C ASP A 86 -7.97 -16.87 -0.03
N ILE A 87 -8.81 -17.05 0.99
CA ILE A 87 -10.10 -16.34 1.20
C ILE A 87 -9.94 -14.81 1.10
N ASN A 88 -8.77 -14.24 1.39
CA ASN A 88 -8.53 -12.80 1.37
C ASN A 88 -8.55 -12.16 -0.04
N TYR A 89 -8.39 -12.90 -1.14
CA TYR A 89 -8.22 -12.29 -2.46
C TYR A 89 -9.53 -11.98 -3.21
N ARG A 90 -10.61 -12.74 -2.99
CA ARG A 90 -11.93 -12.42 -3.59
C ARG A 90 -12.43 -11.03 -3.21
N TYR A 91 -11.92 -10.50 -2.10
CA TYR A 91 -12.25 -9.18 -1.59
C TYR A 91 -11.49 -8.03 -2.26
N GLY A 92 -10.31 -8.27 -2.81
CA GLY A 92 -9.59 -7.27 -3.60
C GLY A 92 -10.26 -6.98 -4.95
N LEU A 93 -11.06 -7.93 -5.46
CA LEU A 93 -11.70 -7.83 -6.77
C LEU A 93 -12.60 -6.59 -6.88
N SER A 94 -13.52 -6.37 -5.94
CA SER A 94 -14.42 -5.20 -5.96
C SER A 94 -13.66 -3.88 -6.01
N ARG A 95 -12.62 -3.73 -5.17
CA ARG A 95 -11.70 -2.58 -5.24
C ARG A 95 -11.09 -2.39 -6.64
N TYR A 96 -10.55 -3.45 -7.23
CA TYR A 96 -9.94 -3.34 -8.56
C TYR A 96 -10.96 -3.04 -9.67
N LEU A 97 -12.18 -3.58 -9.58
CA LEU A 97 -13.26 -3.26 -10.52
C LEU A 97 -13.68 -1.79 -10.41
N ARG A 98 -13.80 -1.24 -9.20
CA ARG A 98 -14.06 0.19 -9.01
C ARG A 98 -12.92 1.06 -9.53
N GLU A 99 -11.66 0.67 -9.30
CA GLU A 99 -10.50 1.38 -9.85
C GLU A 99 -10.48 1.33 -11.39
N TYR A 100 -10.89 0.21 -12.00
CA TYR A 100 -11.04 0.09 -13.45
C TYR A 100 -12.20 0.93 -14.00
N LEU A 101 -13.33 0.97 -13.29
CA LEU A 101 -14.47 1.86 -13.61
C LEU A 101 -14.03 3.33 -13.67
N ILE A 102 -13.21 3.77 -12.71
CA ILE A 102 -12.64 5.12 -12.71
C ILE A 102 -11.77 5.33 -13.96
N ALA A 103 -10.91 4.37 -14.30
CA ALA A 103 -10.06 4.44 -15.49
C ALA A 103 -10.87 4.52 -16.79
N LEU A 104 -11.99 3.79 -16.89
CA LEU A 104 -12.94 3.89 -17.99
C LEU A 104 -13.55 5.29 -18.11
N ILE A 105 -14.05 5.83 -16.99
CA ILE A 105 -14.70 7.15 -16.95
C ILE A 105 -13.70 8.26 -17.28
N SER A 106 -12.48 8.17 -16.77
CA SER A 106 -11.42 9.14 -17.03
C SER A 106 -10.75 8.98 -18.39
N LYS A 107 -11.11 7.93 -19.16
CA LYS A 107 -10.47 7.54 -20.41
C LYS A 107 -8.94 7.46 -20.27
N ASP A 108 -8.45 6.79 -19.23
CA ASP A 108 -7.01 6.67 -18.98
C ASP A 108 -6.33 5.91 -20.13
N GLU A 109 -5.61 6.65 -20.99
CA GLU A 109 -4.97 6.14 -22.20
C GLU A 109 -3.93 5.03 -21.93
N LYS A 110 -3.48 4.88 -20.68
CA LYS A 110 -2.57 3.79 -20.29
C LYS A 110 -3.27 2.44 -20.18
N ILE A 111 -4.59 2.45 -19.98
CA ILE A 111 -5.41 1.27 -19.70
C ILE A 111 -6.43 1.06 -20.81
N ILE A 112 -7.01 2.14 -21.31
CA ILE A 112 -8.06 2.16 -22.33
C ILE A 112 -7.44 2.64 -23.65
N PRO A 113 -7.48 1.83 -24.72
CA PRO A 113 -6.98 2.22 -26.03
C PRO A 113 -7.71 3.44 -26.57
N LYS A 114 -6.98 4.38 -27.20
CA LYS A 114 -7.56 5.59 -27.81
C LYS A 114 -8.57 5.31 -28.91
N SER A 115 -8.52 4.11 -29.51
CA SER A 115 -9.46 3.64 -30.52
C SER A 115 -10.83 3.29 -29.95
N THR A 116 -10.97 3.18 -28.63
CA THR A 116 -12.23 2.82 -27.97
C THR A 116 -13.19 4.00 -28.06
N THR A 117 -14.38 3.74 -28.61
CA THR A 117 -15.44 4.72 -28.79
C THR A 117 -16.19 4.98 -27.48
N ASP A 118 -16.86 6.14 -27.40
CA ASP A 118 -17.66 6.49 -26.22
C ASP A 118 -18.85 5.53 -26.02
N GLU A 119 -19.35 4.94 -27.10
CA GLU A 119 -20.42 3.94 -27.08
C GLU A 119 -19.94 2.62 -26.47
N GLU A 120 -18.75 2.14 -26.86
CA GLU A 120 -18.10 0.97 -26.25
C GLU A 120 -17.82 1.20 -24.76
N ILE A 121 -17.27 2.37 -24.39
CA ILE A 121 -17.03 2.73 -22.99
C ILE A 121 -18.32 2.69 -22.18
N GLN A 122 -19.43 3.23 -22.72
CA GLN A 122 -20.74 3.13 -22.07
C GLN A 122 -21.24 1.69 -21.95
N GLY A 123 -21.03 0.86 -22.97
CA GLY A 123 -21.37 -0.56 -22.94
C GLY A 123 -20.63 -1.29 -21.82
N TRP A 124 -19.31 -1.15 -21.77
CA TRP A 124 -18.46 -1.77 -20.77
C TRP A 124 -18.81 -1.28 -19.36
N LYS A 125 -19.07 0.02 -19.20
CA LYS A 125 -19.52 0.59 -17.93
C LYS A 125 -20.80 -0.07 -17.42
N ARG A 126 -21.82 -0.24 -18.26
CA ARG A 126 -23.09 -0.88 -17.85
C ARG A 126 -22.88 -2.32 -17.39
N ILE A 127 -22.04 -3.07 -18.10
CA ILE A 127 -21.70 -4.45 -17.71
C ILE A 127 -20.98 -4.45 -16.36
N LEU A 128 -19.99 -3.58 -16.18
CA LEU A 128 -19.19 -3.47 -14.96
C LEU A 128 -20.04 -3.02 -13.75
N ASP A 129 -20.89 -2.00 -13.92
CA ASP A 129 -21.79 -1.50 -12.87
C ASP A 129 -22.75 -2.60 -12.39
N ARG A 130 -23.28 -3.40 -13.33
CA ARG A 130 -24.12 -4.56 -13.01
C ARG A 130 -23.34 -5.61 -12.20
N ILE A 131 -22.15 -5.98 -12.65
CA ILE A 131 -21.32 -6.99 -11.97
C ILE A 131 -20.91 -6.52 -10.57
N ILE A 132 -20.51 -5.25 -10.42
CA ILE A 132 -20.17 -4.66 -9.11
C ILE A 132 -21.40 -4.71 -8.19
N SER A 133 -22.57 -4.33 -8.68
CA SER A 133 -23.80 -4.35 -7.89
C SER A 133 -24.19 -5.77 -7.45
N GLU A 134 -24.09 -6.74 -8.35
CA GLU A 134 -24.33 -8.16 -8.02
C GLU A 134 -23.34 -8.68 -6.98
N ASN A 135 -22.08 -8.26 -7.05
CA ASN A 135 -21.06 -8.65 -6.08
C ASN A 135 -21.24 -7.97 -4.72
N ASP A 136 -21.60 -6.68 -4.70
CA ASP A 136 -21.87 -5.93 -3.48
C ASP A 136 -23.06 -6.53 -2.70
N ILE A 137 -24.06 -7.07 -3.39
CA ILE A 137 -25.19 -7.80 -2.76
C ILE A 137 -24.72 -9.12 -2.15
N LYS A 138 -23.86 -9.88 -2.85
CA LYS A 138 -23.37 -11.20 -2.38
C LYS A 138 -22.33 -11.08 -1.26
N MET A 139 -21.51 -10.04 -1.29
CA MET A 139 -20.40 -9.82 -0.36
C MET A 139 -20.38 -8.36 0.12
N PRO A 140 -21.32 -7.98 1.00
CA PRO A 140 -21.30 -6.65 1.60
C PRO A 140 -19.97 -6.46 2.35
N PHE A 141 -19.36 -5.29 2.19
CA PHE A 141 -18.09 -4.91 2.85
C PHE A 141 -16.82 -5.59 2.33
N SER A 142 -16.82 -6.12 1.11
CA SER A 142 -15.62 -6.73 0.53
C SER A 142 -14.40 -5.80 0.53
N ASP A 143 -14.65 -4.51 0.31
CA ASP A 143 -13.59 -3.50 0.19
C ASP A 143 -12.99 -3.07 1.54
N LEU A 144 -13.57 -3.51 2.68
CA LEU A 144 -13.04 -3.18 4.00
C LEU A 144 -11.85 -4.08 4.38
N PRO A 145 -10.91 -3.58 5.19
CA PRO A 145 -9.87 -4.40 5.83
C PRO A 145 -10.49 -5.60 6.59
N PRO A 146 -9.77 -6.74 6.72
CA PRO A 146 -10.32 -7.97 7.30
C PRO A 146 -11.01 -7.77 8.66
N LEU A 147 -10.40 -6.98 9.54
CA LEU A 147 -10.97 -6.69 10.87
C LEU A 147 -12.24 -5.83 10.80
N GLU A 148 -12.23 -4.76 9.99
CA GLU A 148 -13.39 -3.88 9.79
C GLU A 148 -14.56 -4.65 9.15
N ARG A 149 -14.23 -5.55 8.21
CA ARG A 149 -15.19 -6.43 7.54
C ARG A 149 -15.83 -7.42 8.51
N ASN A 150 -15.04 -8.10 9.34
CA ASN A 150 -15.55 -9.04 10.33
C ASN A 150 -16.51 -8.37 11.30
N ILE A 151 -16.16 -7.18 11.79
CA ILE A 151 -17.04 -6.41 12.68
C ILE A 151 -18.33 -5.98 11.96
N SER A 152 -18.24 -5.60 10.68
CA SER A 152 -19.42 -5.22 9.88
C SER A 152 -20.36 -6.40 9.62
N ASN A 153 -19.80 -7.59 9.37
CA ASN A 153 -20.57 -8.83 9.26
C ASN A 153 -21.24 -9.21 10.58
N ASP A 154 -20.52 -9.10 11.71
CA ASP A 154 -21.10 -9.31 13.05
C ASP A 154 -22.29 -8.38 13.28
N ILE A 155 -22.18 -7.10 12.89
CA ILE A 155 -23.28 -6.13 13.00
C ILE A 155 -24.51 -6.59 12.21
N LEU A 156 -24.35 -7.06 10.97
CA LEU A 156 -25.47 -7.60 10.19
C LEU A 156 -26.13 -8.80 10.89
N VAL A 157 -25.32 -9.74 11.39
CA VAL A 157 -25.82 -10.92 12.10
C VAL A 157 -26.60 -10.53 13.36
N PHE A 158 -26.15 -9.52 14.11
CA PHE A 158 -26.87 -9.05 15.29
C PHE A 158 -28.11 -8.22 14.95
N LEU A 159 -28.08 -7.45 13.86
CA LEU A 159 -29.25 -6.73 13.35
C LEU A 159 -30.37 -7.70 12.94
N ASP A 160 -30.04 -8.80 12.26
CA ASP A 160 -30.99 -9.83 11.86
C ASP A 160 -31.67 -10.52 13.06
N ARG A 161 -31.03 -10.47 14.23
CA ARG A 161 -31.53 -11.01 15.50
C ARG A 161 -32.22 -9.98 16.39
N ASP A 162 -32.40 -8.74 15.92
CA ASP A 162 -32.86 -7.56 16.68
C ASP A 162 -32.05 -7.31 17.97
N ASP A 163 -30.79 -7.72 18.00
CA ASP A 163 -29.90 -7.62 19.16
C ASP A 163 -29.17 -6.27 19.19
N LYS A 164 -29.91 -5.23 19.58
CA LYS A 164 -29.45 -3.83 19.57
C LYS A 164 -28.27 -3.57 20.51
N GLU A 165 -28.12 -4.36 21.56
CA GLU A 165 -27.03 -4.20 22.53
C GLU A 165 -25.68 -4.61 21.91
N HIS A 166 -25.63 -5.79 21.30
CA HIS A 166 -24.42 -6.27 20.63
C HIS A 166 -24.08 -5.46 19.38
N VAL A 167 -25.09 -4.97 18.64
CA VAL A 167 -24.88 -3.99 17.54
C VAL A 167 -24.16 -2.75 18.06
N LYS A 168 -24.62 -2.18 19.18
CA LYS A 168 -24.01 -0.98 19.77
C LYS A 168 -22.55 -1.23 20.19
N ASP A 169 -22.26 -2.40 20.74
CA ASP A 169 -20.90 -2.74 21.15
C ASP A 169 -19.96 -2.99 19.96
N LYS A 170 -20.44 -3.64 18.89
CA LYS A 170 -19.68 -3.78 17.65
C LYS A 170 -19.44 -2.46 16.94
N LEU A 171 -20.39 -1.53 16.96
CA LEU A 171 -20.17 -0.16 16.47
C LEU A 171 -19.11 0.59 17.28
N LYS A 172 -19.07 0.41 18.61
CA LYS A 172 -17.98 0.96 19.43
C LYS A 172 -16.64 0.32 19.07
N GLU A 173 -16.60 -0.99 18.88
CA GLU A 173 -15.38 -1.71 18.46
C GLU A 173 -14.85 -1.15 17.13
N LEU A 174 -15.72 -1.03 16.12
CA LEU A 174 -15.40 -0.44 14.82
C LEU A 174 -14.87 1.00 14.97
N SER A 175 -15.52 1.82 15.79
CA SER A 175 -15.08 3.21 16.03
C SER A 175 -13.68 3.30 16.66
N ARG A 176 -13.36 2.39 17.59
CA ARG A 176 -12.04 2.31 18.23
C ARG A 176 -10.99 1.87 17.23
N LEU A 177 -11.31 0.90 16.38
CA LEU A 177 -10.42 0.41 15.33
C LEU A 177 -10.08 1.52 14.32
N ILE A 178 -11.10 2.24 13.82
CA ILE A 178 -10.90 3.38 12.91
C ILE A 178 -10.02 4.45 13.55
N ARG A 179 -10.29 4.81 14.81
CA ARG A 179 -9.50 5.81 15.55
C ARG A 179 -8.06 5.37 15.78
N SER A 180 -7.84 4.09 16.07
CA SER A 180 -6.48 3.53 16.20
C SER A 180 -5.72 3.66 14.88
N ARG A 181 -6.35 3.29 13.77
CA ARG A 181 -5.76 3.36 12.43
C ARG A 181 -5.40 4.79 12.02
N ASP A 182 -6.27 5.75 12.30
CA ASP A 182 -6.00 7.17 12.04
C ASP A 182 -4.82 7.71 12.89
N GLY A 183 -4.74 7.27 14.15
CA GLY A 183 -3.60 7.53 15.02
C GLY A 183 -2.29 6.92 14.49
N GLU A 184 -2.33 5.76 13.85
CA GLU A 184 -1.16 5.13 13.22
C GLU A 184 -0.75 5.85 11.94
N LEU A 185 -1.70 6.20 11.07
CA LEU A 185 -1.46 6.94 9.82
C LEU A 185 -0.84 8.31 10.10
N SER A 186 -1.38 9.07 11.04
CA SER A 186 -0.82 10.37 11.44
C SER A 186 0.61 10.27 11.99
N ARG A 187 0.91 9.24 12.79
CA ARG A 187 2.28 8.97 13.27
C ARG A 187 3.21 8.57 12.13
N ALA A 188 2.73 7.78 11.16
CA ALA A 188 3.51 7.39 9.99
C ALA A 188 3.87 8.61 9.13
N CYS A 189 2.89 9.48 8.81
CA CYS A 189 3.14 10.73 8.08
C CYS A 189 4.18 11.61 8.79
N ARG A 190 4.04 11.80 10.11
CA ARG A 190 4.99 12.61 10.90
C ARG A 190 6.41 12.04 10.89
N ARG A 191 6.56 10.71 10.94
CA ARG A 191 7.88 10.05 10.80
C ARG A 191 8.50 10.31 9.43
N THR A 192 7.72 10.31 8.36
CA THR A 192 8.20 10.59 7.00
C THR A 192 8.70 12.03 6.87
N GLU A 193 7.97 13.00 7.40
CA GLU A 193 8.39 14.41 7.43
C GLU A 193 9.69 14.63 8.23
N SER A 194 9.80 14.01 9.40
CA SER A 194 11.04 14.06 10.20
C SER A 194 12.22 13.39 9.50
N SER A 195 11.97 12.31 8.74
CA SER A 195 13.00 11.64 7.96
C SER A 195 13.54 12.53 6.84
N LEU A 196 12.68 13.31 6.17
CA LEU A 196 13.10 14.26 5.14
C LEU A 196 14.00 15.36 5.71
N GLN A 197 13.67 15.88 6.89
CA GLN A 197 14.49 16.89 7.57
C GLN A 197 15.89 16.36 7.90
N LEU A 198 15.99 15.13 8.41
CA LEU A 198 17.28 14.47 8.69
C LEU A 198 18.11 14.26 7.42
N THR A 199 17.48 13.87 6.31
CA THR A 199 18.17 13.72 5.01
C THR A 199 18.73 15.06 4.55
N LEU A 200 17.97 16.14 4.67
CA LEU A 200 18.40 17.48 4.27
C LEU A 200 19.63 17.93 5.08
N VAL A 201 19.61 17.74 6.40
CA VAL A 201 20.74 18.06 7.28
C VAL A 201 21.98 17.23 6.93
N SER A 202 21.81 15.93 6.68
CA SER A 202 22.93 15.06 6.29
C SER A 202 23.57 15.47 4.95
N LEU A 203 22.77 15.96 4.00
CA LEU A 203 23.24 16.47 2.72
C LEU A 203 24.08 17.74 2.89
N PHE A 204 23.63 18.67 3.73
CA PHE A 204 24.39 19.89 4.04
C PHE A 204 25.72 19.58 4.74
N ILE A 205 25.71 18.68 5.72
CA ILE A 205 26.93 18.25 6.40
C ILE A 205 27.91 17.61 5.41
N SER A 206 27.42 16.71 4.54
CA SER A 206 28.25 16.08 3.51
C SER A 206 28.85 17.10 2.54
N LEU A 207 28.10 18.15 2.17
CA LEU A 207 28.59 19.21 1.30
C LEU A 207 29.73 20.00 1.95
N ILE A 208 29.60 20.34 3.24
CA ILE A 208 30.62 21.05 4.01
C ILE A 208 31.89 20.20 4.10
N PHE A 209 31.78 18.91 4.43
CA PHE A 209 32.93 18.01 4.46
C PHE A 209 33.59 17.86 3.08
N GLY A 210 32.81 17.85 1.99
CA GLY A 210 33.35 17.85 0.63
C GLY A 210 34.19 19.11 0.33
N ILE A 211 33.69 20.28 0.73
CA ILE A 211 34.42 21.56 0.57
C ILE A 211 35.71 21.57 1.39
N ILE A 212 35.64 21.13 2.66
CA ILE A 212 36.82 21.04 3.54
C ILE A 212 37.85 20.07 2.95
N ALA A 213 37.42 18.93 2.42
CA ALA A 213 38.33 17.96 1.81
C ALA A 213 39.05 18.52 0.59
N ILE A 214 38.36 19.27 -0.27
CA ILE A 214 38.98 19.96 -1.42
C ILE A 214 40.00 20.99 -0.93
N TYR A 215 39.65 21.77 0.10
CA TYR A 215 40.51 22.81 0.64
C TYR A 215 41.72 22.27 1.42
N ALA A 216 41.63 21.06 1.97
CA ALA A 216 42.73 20.40 2.67
C ALA A 216 43.68 19.64 1.73
N TYR A 217 43.24 19.37 0.48
CA TYR A 217 44.04 18.68 -0.54
C TYR A 217 44.79 19.64 -1.48
N PHE A 218 44.38 20.91 -1.49
CA PHE A 218 45.11 22.03 -2.10
C PHE A 218 45.95 22.77 -1.05
#